data_AF-A0A4R6DEJ3-F1
#
_entry.id   AF-A0A4R6DEJ3-F1
#
_cell.length_a   1.000
_cell.length_b   1.000
_cell.length_c   1.000
_cell.angle_alpha   90.00
_cell.angle_beta   90.00
_cell.angle_gamma   90.00
#
_symmetry.space_group_name_H-M   'P 1'
#
loop_
_entity.id
_entity.type
_entity.pdbx_description
1 polymer ?
#
loop_
_entity_poly.entity_id
_entity_poly.type
_entity_poly.pdbx_seq_one_letter_code
_entity_poly.pdbx_strand_id
1 'polypeptide(L)'
;MADLQLHQSTSSPTSAPSTRNAPATGIASARAAVATLIALALAAQYGQSVVFWHHIGVTSIPGKTLDFALFFTEDSNAAAVVVLVVGVVRLALAVRPTTAWTTTRLAVTVCVVMTAVADNVLLRGLPHPDGSVLPWADDVVHIVGPALVLLDWLVAPDRVRLPLRLRTVGLVAAAPVVWLVVTLTRGPFTGDQASDAVHYYPYGFLDPDTSRYGYASVAAYVLALLLFLTVTTLALCWSTRLRWHPRPSTSRRPGDGVHE
;
A
#
# COMPACT_ATOMS: atom_id res chain seq x y z
N MET A 1 44.92 5.27 67.94
CA MET A 1 45.43 5.62 66.60
C MET A 1 44.47 5.06 65.56
N ALA A 2 43.37 5.78 65.35
CA ALA A 2 42.32 5.46 64.38
C ALA A 2 42.19 6.68 63.46
N ASP A 3 42.20 6.46 62.14
CA ASP A 3 41.87 7.35 61.01
C ASP A 3 42.66 6.83 59.79
N LEU A 4 42.18 6.76 58.54
CA LEU A 4 40.95 7.18 57.87
C LEU A 4 41.00 6.44 56.51
N GLN A 5 40.07 5.53 56.19
CA GLN A 5 39.96 5.01 54.81
C GLN A 5 38.87 5.77 54.07
N LEU A 6 39.29 6.62 53.15
CA LEU A 6 38.45 7.36 52.20
C LEU A 6 37.80 6.37 51.21
N HIS A 7 36.49 6.19 51.36
CA HIS A 7 35.66 5.49 50.39
C HIS A 7 35.50 6.38 49.14
N GLN A 8 36.16 6.02 48.04
CA GLN A 8 35.93 6.65 46.73
C GLN A 8 34.65 6.08 46.12
N SER A 9 33.59 6.87 46.14
CA SER A 9 32.34 6.63 45.45
C SER A 9 32.56 6.75 43.93
N THR A 10 32.63 5.64 43.22
CA THR A 10 32.66 5.62 41.75
C THR A 10 31.25 5.86 41.21
N SER A 11 30.96 7.08 40.78
CA SER A 11 29.76 7.39 40.03
C SER A 11 29.83 6.72 38.66
N SER A 12 28.91 5.79 38.41
CA SER A 12 28.77 5.15 37.09
C SER A 12 28.30 6.19 36.07
N PRO A 13 28.91 6.27 34.87
CA PRO A 13 28.48 7.22 33.85
C PRO A 13 27.08 6.84 33.37
N THR A 14 26.14 7.77 33.50
CA THR A 14 24.78 7.67 32.96
C THR A 14 24.89 7.48 31.44
N SER A 15 24.51 6.30 30.94
CA SER A 15 24.52 6.02 29.51
C SER A 15 23.51 6.93 28.81
N ALA A 16 24.01 7.80 27.92
CA ALA A 16 23.15 8.61 27.07
C ALA A 16 22.23 7.70 26.22
N PRO A 17 20.96 8.09 25.99
CA PRO A 17 20.02 7.28 25.22
C PRO A 17 20.58 7.01 23.82
N SER A 18 20.66 5.73 23.44
CA SER A 18 21.29 5.33 22.18
C SER A 18 20.52 5.89 20.99
N THR A 19 21.15 6.75 20.20
CA THR A 19 20.62 7.33 18.95
C THR A 19 20.40 6.30 17.83
N ARG A 20 20.70 5.01 18.07
CA ARG A 20 20.60 3.92 17.08
C ARG A 20 19.18 3.68 16.54
N ASN A 21 18.13 4.08 17.25
CA ASN A 21 16.75 3.74 16.87
C ASN A 21 15.98 4.88 16.19
N ALA A 22 16.51 6.11 16.17
CA ALA A 22 15.82 7.30 15.63
C ALA A 22 15.26 7.12 14.19
N PRO A 23 16.01 6.56 13.21
CA PRO A 23 15.46 6.38 11.85
C PRO A 23 14.38 5.29 11.77
N ALA A 24 14.42 4.27 12.63
CA ALA A 24 13.37 3.25 12.68
C ALA A 24 12.08 3.81 13.29
N THR A 25 12.19 4.64 14.32
CA THR A 25 11.06 5.34 14.93
C THR A 25 10.40 6.30 13.94
N GLY A 26 11.17 7.07 13.17
CA GLY A 26 10.62 8.00 12.17
C GLY A 26 9.80 7.31 11.08
N ILE A 27 10.29 6.18 10.55
CA ILE A 27 9.56 5.40 9.53
C ILE A 27 8.31 4.74 10.11
N ALA A 28 8.38 4.24 11.34
CA ALA A 28 7.21 3.69 12.02
C ALA A 28 6.12 4.76 12.21
N SER A 29 6.48 5.97 12.66
CA SER A 29 5.53 7.08 12.78
C SER A 29 4.93 7.49 11.43
N ALA A 30 5.76 7.56 10.38
CA ALA A 30 5.28 7.85 9.02
C ALA A 30 4.27 6.80 8.54
N ARG A 31 4.57 5.50 8.71
CA ARG A 31 3.64 4.42 8.36
C ARG A 31 2.34 4.49 9.12
N ALA A 32 2.39 4.78 10.42
CA ALA A 32 1.18 4.95 11.24
C ALA A 32 0.32 6.11 10.72
N ALA A 33 0.93 7.27 10.44
CA ALA A 33 0.22 8.43 9.90
C ALA A 33 -0.43 8.13 8.54
N VAL A 34 0.30 7.49 7.62
CA VAL A 34 -0.21 7.11 6.30
C VAL A 34 -1.35 6.09 6.42
N ALA A 35 -1.17 5.07 7.27
CA ALA A 35 -2.20 4.07 7.50
C ALA A 35 -3.48 4.68 8.07
N THR A 36 -3.35 5.59 9.04
CA THR A 36 -4.50 6.33 9.59
C THR A 36 -5.17 7.19 8.53
N LEU A 37 -4.40 7.94 7.73
CA LEU A 37 -4.95 8.78 6.66
C LEU A 37 -5.77 7.96 5.66
N ILE A 38 -5.20 6.87 5.14
CA ILE A 38 -5.89 5.99 4.19
C ILE A 38 -7.13 5.37 4.85
N ALA A 39 -7.02 4.85 6.07
CA ALA A 39 -8.15 4.26 6.77
C ALA A 39 -9.31 5.25 7.00
N LEU A 40 -8.99 6.50 7.34
CA LEU A 40 -9.99 7.56 7.48
C LEU A 40 -10.65 7.92 6.15
N ALA A 41 -9.89 7.98 5.06
CA ALA A 41 -10.44 8.21 3.72
C ALA A 41 -11.39 7.09 3.30
N LEU A 42 -10.99 5.82 3.45
CA LEU A 42 -11.85 4.66 3.14
C LEU A 42 -13.15 4.71 3.96
N ALA A 43 -13.05 4.94 5.27
CA ALA A 43 -14.22 5.01 6.15
C ALA A 43 -15.15 6.19 5.82
N ALA A 44 -14.57 7.35 5.50
CA ALA A 44 -15.34 8.54 5.15
C ALA A 44 -16.02 8.41 3.79
N GLN A 45 -15.32 7.86 2.79
CA GLN A 45 -15.88 7.58 1.47
C GLN A 45 -17.02 6.56 1.58
N TYR A 46 -16.85 5.47 2.33
CA TYR A 46 -17.92 4.51 2.58
C TYR A 46 -19.12 5.15 3.30
N GLY A 47 -18.88 5.97 4.33
CA GLY A 47 -19.93 6.72 5.01
C GLY A 47 -20.72 7.64 4.07
N GLN A 48 -20.01 8.34 3.18
CA GLN A 48 -20.63 9.17 2.14
C GLN A 48 -21.46 8.33 1.17
N SER A 49 -20.94 7.17 0.74
CA SER A 49 -21.68 6.26 -0.14
C SER A 49 -22.96 5.75 0.50
N VAL A 50 -22.94 5.40 1.80
CA VAL A 50 -24.15 5.00 2.54
C VAL A 50 -25.19 6.13 2.60
N VAL A 51 -24.76 7.36 2.91
CA VAL A 51 -25.65 8.53 2.91
C VAL A 51 -26.27 8.74 1.52
N PHE A 52 -25.45 8.67 0.47
CA PHE A 52 -25.90 8.79 -0.91
C PHE A 52 -26.90 7.70 -1.29
N TRP A 53 -26.64 6.43 -0.98
CA TRP A 53 -27.55 5.33 -1.29
C TRP A 53 -28.90 5.47 -0.59
N HIS A 54 -28.92 5.92 0.67
CA HIS A 54 -30.16 6.25 1.36
C HIS A 54 -30.90 7.41 0.70
N HIS A 55 -30.18 8.44 0.27
CA HIS A 55 -30.77 9.62 -0.38
C HIS A 55 -31.49 9.27 -1.69
N ILE A 56 -30.91 8.38 -2.49
CA ILE A 56 -31.50 7.93 -3.76
C ILE A 56 -32.48 6.75 -3.62
N GLY A 57 -32.77 6.31 -2.39
CA GLY A 57 -33.77 5.28 -2.13
C GLY A 57 -33.32 3.83 -2.40
N VAL A 58 -32.01 3.54 -2.36
CA VAL A 58 -31.52 2.15 -2.41
C VAL A 58 -32.13 1.33 -1.28
N THR A 59 -32.67 0.17 -1.63
CA THR A 59 -33.37 -0.70 -0.68
C THR A 59 -32.44 -1.72 -0.03
N SER A 60 -31.39 -2.16 -0.73
CA SER A 60 -30.42 -3.15 -0.23
C SER A 60 -29.05 -2.53 0.04
N ILE A 61 -28.86 -1.96 1.23
CA ILE A 61 -27.56 -1.47 1.69
C ILE A 61 -26.49 -2.58 1.72
N PRO A 62 -26.76 -3.82 2.20
CA PRO A 62 -25.75 -4.88 2.17
C PRO A 62 -25.27 -5.23 0.76
N GLY A 63 -26.17 -5.21 -0.23
CA GLY A 63 -25.80 -5.40 -1.63
C GLY A 63 -24.87 -4.30 -2.12
N LYS A 64 -25.16 -3.05 -1.75
CA LYS A 64 -24.30 -1.91 -2.06
C LYS A 64 -22.97 -1.87 -1.33
N THR A 65 -22.92 -2.36 -0.10
CA THR A 65 -21.65 -2.59 0.59
C THR A 65 -20.78 -3.59 -0.15
N LEU A 66 -21.35 -4.66 -0.70
CA LEU A 66 -20.61 -5.62 -1.52
C LEU A 66 -20.14 -4.98 -2.84
N ASP A 67 -21.00 -4.22 -3.50
CA ASP A 67 -20.64 -3.47 -4.71
C ASP A 67 -19.49 -2.48 -4.46
N PHE A 68 -19.49 -1.79 -3.32
CA PHE A 68 -18.41 -0.92 -2.89
C PHE A 68 -17.11 -1.70 -2.60
N ALA A 69 -17.21 -2.84 -1.94
CA ALA A 69 -16.06 -3.72 -1.70
C ALA A 69 -15.49 -4.33 -2.99
N LEU A 70 -16.21 -4.29 -4.11
CA LEU A 70 -15.70 -4.74 -5.40
C LEU A 70 -14.86 -3.67 -6.13
N PHE A 71 -14.73 -2.45 -5.61
CA PHE A 71 -13.73 -1.53 -6.12
C PHE A 71 -12.33 -1.99 -5.69
N PHE A 72 -11.50 -2.40 -6.64
CA PHE A 72 -10.14 -2.85 -6.34
C PHE A 72 -9.27 -1.73 -5.71
N THR A 73 -9.60 -0.47 -5.96
CA THR A 73 -8.99 0.69 -5.27
C THR A 73 -9.18 0.57 -3.75
N GLU A 74 -10.38 0.24 -3.29
CA GLU A 74 -10.73 0.12 -1.87
C GLU A 74 -9.97 -1.07 -1.25
N ASP A 75 -10.02 -2.23 -1.91
CA ASP A 75 -9.30 -3.44 -1.48
C ASP A 75 -7.79 -3.24 -1.39
N SER A 76 -7.19 -2.61 -2.40
CA SER A 76 -5.74 -2.37 -2.44
C SER A 76 -5.29 -1.36 -1.38
N ASN A 77 -6.07 -0.30 -1.14
CA ASN A 77 -5.79 0.65 -0.07
C ASN A 77 -6.00 0.04 1.32
N ALA A 78 -7.03 -0.78 1.52
CA ALA A 78 -7.22 -1.53 2.76
C ALA A 78 -6.04 -2.47 3.03
N ALA A 79 -5.56 -3.17 2.01
CA ALA A 79 -4.35 -3.99 2.10
C ALA A 79 -3.11 -3.16 2.45
N ALA A 80 -2.99 -1.92 1.92
CA ALA A 80 -1.92 -1.00 2.30
C ALA A 80 -1.99 -0.58 3.77
N VAL A 81 -3.17 -0.27 4.29
CA VAL A 81 -3.35 0.00 5.74
C VAL A 81 -2.82 -1.17 6.57
N VAL A 82 -3.23 -2.41 6.24
CA VAL A 82 -2.78 -3.61 6.95
C VAL A 82 -1.26 -3.76 6.86
N VAL A 83 -0.68 -3.64 5.67
CA VAL A 83 0.77 -3.75 5.48
C VAL A 83 1.55 -2.66 6.21
N LEU A 84 1.08 -1.42 6.21
CA LEU A 84 1.71 -0.32 6.93
C LEU A 84 1.67 -0.57 8.45
N VAL A 85 0.52 -0.98 8.99
CA VAL A 85 0.36 -1.31 10.42
C VAL A 85 1.26 -2.48 10.83
N VAL A 86 1.28 -3.58 10.07
CA VAL A 86 2.20 -4.69 10.31
C VAL A 86 3.65 -4.20 10.22
N GLY A 87 3.95 -3.26 9.32
CA GLY A 87 5.25 -2.63 9.19
C GLY A 87 5.65 -1.81 10.42
N VAL A 88 4.71 -1.10 11.06
CA VAL A 88 4.92 -0.42 12.35
C VAL A 88 5.30 -1.43 13.42
N VAL A 89 4.51 -2.50 13.57
CA VAL A 89 4.75 -3.54 14.59
C VAL A 89 6.10 -4.23 14.38
N ARG A 90 6.44 -4.58 13.13
CA ARG A 90 7.73 -5.21 12.81
C ARG A 90 8.93 -4.32 13.11
N LEU A 91 8.82 -3.01 12.87
CA LEU A 91 9.88 -2.05 13.21
C LEU A 91 10.01 -1.89 14.73
N ALA A 92 8.89 -1.78 15.45
CA ALA A 92 8.88 -1.70 16.91
C ALA A 92 9.50 -2.93 17.58
N LEU A 93 9.27 -4.12 17.01
CA LEU A 93 9.83 -5.38 17.47
C LEU A 93 11.21 -5.72 16.88
N ALA A 94 11.82 -4.81 16.11
CA ALA A 94 13.10 -5.00 15.43
C ALA A 94 13.20 -6.31 14.61
N VAL A 95 12.09 -6.73 13.99
CA VAL A 95 12.00 -7.98 13.22
C VAL A 95 12.77 -7.83 11.91
N ARG A 96 13.71 -8.75 11.67
CA ARG A 96 14.51 -8.75 10.43
C ARG A 96 13.61 -8.89 9.19
N PRO A 97 13.91 -8.18 8.09
CA PRO A 97 13.14 -8.30 6.86
C PRO A 97 13.33 -9.68 6.24
N THR A 98 12.24 -10.27 5.75
CA THR A 98 12.23 -11.58 5.07
C THR A 98 11.82 -11.41 3.61
N THR A 99 12.09 -12.43 2.79
CA THR A 99 11.60 -12.48 1.39
C THR A 99 10.09 -12.43 1.33
N ALA A 100 9.39 -13.12 2.24
CA ALA A 100 7.93 -13.10 2.33
C ALA A 100 7.41 -11.69 2.62
N TRP A 101 7.93 -11.03 3.67
CA TRP A 101 7.58 -9.65 4.02
C TRP A 101 7.78 -8.68 2.85
N THR A 102 8.94 -8.78 2.20
CA THR A 102 9.29 -7.89 1.09
C THR A 102 8.40 -8.15 -0.13
N THR A 103 8.08 -9.40 -0.43
CA THR A 103 7.16 -9.76 -1.52
C THR A 103 5.73 -9.30 -1.26
N THR A 104 5.23 -9.42 -0.02
CA THR A 104 3.91 -8.93 0.36
C THR A 104 3.82 -7.41 0.22
N ARG A 105 4.81 -6.67 0.75
CA ARG A 105 4.89 -5.21 0.58
C ARG A 105 4.94 -4.81 -0.89
N LEU A 106 5.74 -5.52 -1.69
CA LEU A 106 5.81 -5.30 -3.14
C LEU A 106 4.43 -5.47 -3.78
N ALA A 107 3.75 -6.58 -3.51
CA ALA A 107 2.45 -6.87 -4.11
C ALA A 107 1.44 -5.76 -3.82
N VAL A 108 1.31 -5.37 -2.55
CA VAL A 108 0.40 -4.29 -2.15
C VAL A 108 0.80 -2.95 -2.76
N THR A 109 2.09 -2.61 -2.76
CA THR A 109 2.59 -1.37 -3.40
C THR A 109 2.24 -1.33 -4.89
N VAL A 110 2.47 -2.43 -5.62
CA VAL A 110 2.15 -2.51 -7.04
C VAL A 110 0.65 -2.39 -7.27
N CYS A 111 -0.17 -3.08 -6.49
CA CYS A 111 -1.63 -3.01 -6.63
C CYS A 111 -2.14 -1.59 -6.41
N VAL A 112 -1.69 -0.90 -5.35
CA VAL A 112 -2.08 0.48 -5.05
C VAL A 112 -1.61 1.47 -6.12
N VAL A 113 -0.38 1.30 -6.63
CA VAL A 113 0.11 2.15 -7.73
C VAL A 113 -0.67 1.91 -9.02
N MET A 114 -0.99 0.64 -9.31
CA MET A 114 -1.79 0.27 -10.49
C MET A 114 -3.20 0.88 -10.43
N THR A 115 -3.89 0.78 -9.29
CA THR A 115 -5.24 1.34 -9.14
C THR A 115 -5.21 2.87 -9.22
N ALA A 116 -4.25 3.52 -8.57
CA ALA A 116 -4.07 4.97 -8.67
C ALA A 116 -3.84 5.44 -10.12
N VAL A 117 -2.97 4.76 -10.86
CA VAL A 117 -2.71 5.11 -12.28
C VAL A 117 -3.93 4.82 -13.14
N ALA A 118 -4.60 3.68 -12.94
CA ALA A 118 -5.80 3.33 -13.70
C ALA A 118 -6.91 4.38 -13.49
N ASP A 119 -7.14 4.81 -12.26
CA ASP A 119 -8.10 5.89 -11.96
C ASP A 119 -7.70 7.19 -12.66
N ASN A 120 -6.48 7.68 -12.41
CA ASN A 120 -6.04 8.98 -12.96
C ASN A 120 -6.02 9.04 -14.48
N VAL A 121 -5.83 7.89 -15.16
CA VAL A 121 -5.77 7.82 -16.62
C VAL A 121 -7.12 7.51 -17.26
N LEU A 122 -7.92 6.64 -16.64
CA LEU A 122 -9.14 6.09 -17.25
C LEU A 122 -10.43 6.69 -16.69
N LEU A 123 -10.43 7.16 -15.44
CA LEU A 123 -11.64 7.52 -14.70
C LEU A 123 -11.66 9.00 -14.27
N ARG A 124 -10.49 9.60 -14.03
CA ARG A 124 -10.40 10.96 -13.51
C ARG A 124 -11.00 11.96 -14.49
N GLY A 125 -11.88 12.81 -13.96
CA GLY A 125 -12.59 13.83 -14.74
C GLY A 125 -13.87 13.32 -15.41
N LEU A 126 -14.20 12.03 -15.28
CA LEU A 126 -15.54 11.54 -15.63
C LEU A 126 -16.57 12.07 -14.62
N PRO A 127 -17.81 12.34 -15.07
CA PRO A 127 -18.87 12.81 -14.20
C PRO A 127 -19.26 11.73 -13.19
N HIS A 128 -19.54 12.15 -11.97
CA HIS A 128 -20.07 11.31 -10.90
C HIS A 128 -21.44 11.85 -10.49
N PRO A 129 -22.37 11.00 -10.03
CA PRO A 129 -23.60 11.47 -9.42
C PRO A 129 -23.32 12.45 -8.26
N ASP A 130 -24.10 13.51 -8.17
CA ASP A 130 -23.92 14.52 -7.13
C ASP A 130 -24.03 13.88 -5.73
N GLY A 131 -23.00 14.10 -4.92
CA GLY A 131 -22.91 13.57 -3.56
C GLY A 131 -22.40 12.13 -3.43
N SER A 132 -22.12 11.40 -4.52
CA SER A 132 -21.62 10.01 -4.44
C SER A 132 -20.13 9.91 -4.07
N VAL A 133 -19.36 10.98 -4.31
CA VAL A 133 -17.92 11.04 -4.07
C VAL A 133 -17.61 12.10 -3.01
N LEU A 134 -16.67 11.78 -2.11
CA LEU A 134 -16.11 12.71 -1.14
C LEU A 134 -14.72 13.18 -1.61
N PRO A 135 -14.56 14.42 -2.11
CA PRO A 135 -13.37 14.80 -2.89
C PRO A 135 -12.02 14.58 -2.21
N TRP A 136 -11.92 14.87 -0.91
CA TRP A 136 -10.65 14.69 -0.19
C TRP A 136 -10.32 13.20 0.03
N ALA A 137 -11.33 12.36 0.22
CA ALA A 137 -11.13 10.92 0.39
C ALA A 137 -10.72 10.28 -0.93
N ASP A 138 -11.36 10.71 -2.02
CA ASP A 138 -11.01 10.36 -3.39
C ASP A 138 -9.55 10.71 -3.71
N ASP A 139 -9.13 11.96 -3.45
CA ASP A 139 -7.74 12.38 -3.63
C ASP A 139 -6.76 11.56 -2.77
N VAL A 140 -7.16 11.16 -1.55
CA VAL A 140 -6.31 10.32 -0.70
C VAL A 140 -6.10 8.94 -1.29
N VAL A 141 -7.16 8.25 -1.72
CA VAL A 141 -7.04 6.85 -2.19
C VAL A 141 -6.48 6.74 -3.60
N HIS A 142 -6.58 7.80 -4.42
CA HIS A 142 -6.11 7.82 -5.81
C HIS A 142 -4.80 8.59 -6.03
N ILE A 143 -4.37 9.45 -5.10
CA ILE A 143 -3.15 10.27 -5.27
C ILE A 143 -2.24 10.18 -4.04
N VAL A 144 -2.70 10.71 -2.90
CA VAL A 144 -1.82 10.97 -1.75
C VAL A 144 -1.34 9.67 -1.11
N GLY A 145 -2.27 8.77 -0.78
CA GLY A 145 -1.99 7.45 -0.21
C GLY A 145 -1.06 6.63 -1.12
N PRO A 146 -1.40 6.42 -2.39
CA PRO A 146 -0.53 5.72 -3.35
C PRO A 146 0.88 6.29 -3.46
N ALA A 147 1.02 7.62 -3.53
CA ALA A 147 2.32 8.27 -3.57
C ALA A 147 3.13 8.01 -2.29
N LEU A 148 2.50 8.07 -1.12
CA LEU A 148 3.15 7.82 0.17
C LEU A 148 3.51 6.35 0.37
N VAL A 149 2.69 5.41 -0.10
CA VAL A 149 2.98 3.97 -0.09
C VAL A 149 4.17 3.66 -1.02
N LEU A 150 4.20 4.24 -2.21
CA LEU A 150 5.34 4.11 -3.12
C LEU A 150 6.61 4.72 -2.52
N LEU A 151 6.50 5.89 -1.86
CA LEU A 151 7.63 6.50 -1.17
C LEU A 151 8.15 5.60 -0.04
N ASP A 152 7.28 5.03 0.80
CA ASP A 152 7.66 4.05 1.83
C ASP A 152 8.38 2.85 1.22
N TRP A 153 7.92 2.32 0.09
CA TRP A 153 8.62 1.26 -0.62
C TRP A 153 10.04 1.65 -1.01
N LEU A 154 10.24 2.88 -1.51
CA LEU A 154 11.53 3.38 -2.00
C LEU A 154 12.51 3.74 -0.88
N VAL A 155 12.04 4.26 0.25
CA VAL A 155 12.93 4.76 1.33
C VAL A 155 13.13 3.75 2.47
N ALA A 156 12.16 2.87 2.74
CA ALA A 156 12.21 2.07 3.96
C ALA A 156 13.35 1.02 3.99
N PRO A 157 14.05 0.87 5.13
CA PRO A 157 15.20 -0.01 5.25
C PRO A 157 14.83 -1.49 5.45
N ASP A 158 13.56 -1.85 5.51
CA ASP A 158 13.06 -3.19 5.87
C ASP A 158 12.63 -4.05 4.65
N ARG A 159 13.43 -4.00 3.57
CA ARG A 159 13.30 -4.84 2.36
C ARG A 159 14.54 -5.70 2.09
N VAL A 160 14.39 -6.95 1.66
CA VAL A 160 15.51 -7.77 1.14
C VAL A 160 15.60 -7.67 -0.38
N ARG A 161 16.72 -8.07 -0.96
CA ARG A 161 16.86 -8.18 -2.42
C ARG A 161 15.92 -9.26 -2.94
N LEU A 162 15.04 -8.90 -3.88
CA LEU A 162 14.13 -9.84 -4.51
C LEU A 162 14.70 -10.42 -5.82
N PRO A 163 14.42 -11.69 -6.13
CA PRO A 163 14.75 -12.26 -7.44
C PRO A 163 13.80 -11.71 -8.52
N LEU A 164 14.37 -11.31 -9.66
CA LEU A 164 13.62 -10.93 -10.85
C LEU A 164 13.17 -12.20 -11.57
N ARG A 165 12.02 -12.72 -11.18
CA ARG A 165 11.47 -13.98 -11.71
C ARG A 165 10.00 -13.80 -12.00
N LEU A 166 9.50 -14.51 -13.02
CA LEU A 166 8.07 -14.56 -13.35
C LEU A 166 7.22 -15.05 -12.17
N ARG A 167 7.78 -15.89 -11.29
CA ARG A 167 7.12 -16.28 -10.04
C ARG A 167 6.74 -15.08 -9.17
N THR A 168 7.57 -14.05 -9.09
CA THR A 168 7.27 -12.83 -8.31
C THR A 168 6.11 -12.08 -8.94
N VAL A 169 6.11 -11.95 -10.28
CA VAL A 169 4.98 -11.35 -11.02
C VAL A 169 3.70 -12.12 -10.78
N GLY A 170 3.73 -13.45 -10.84
CA GLY A 170 2.57 -14.30 -10.55
C GLY A 170 2.02 -14.12 -9.13
N LEU A 171 2.89 -13.95 -8.14
CA LEU A 171 2.45 -13.67 -6.76
C LEU A 171 1.79 -12.30 -6.61
N VAL A 172 2.28 -11.27 -7.31
CA VAL A 172 1.67 -9.93 -7.32
C VAL A 172 0.34 -9.94 -8.08
N ALA A 173 0.30 -10.63 -9.22
CA ALA A 173 -0.90 -10.71 -10.08
C ALA A 173 -2.03 -11.55 -9.46
N ALA A 174 -1.75 -12.38 -8.45
CA ALA A 174 -2.75 -13.27 -7.86
C ALA A 174 -3.99 -12.51 -7.35
N ALA A 175 -3.80 -11.45 -6.56
CA ALA A 175 -4.91 -10.67 -6.01
C ALA A 175 -5.78 -10.01 -7.10
N PRO A 176 -5.23 -9.21 -8.05
CA PRO A 176 -6.05 -8.59 -9.09
C PRO A 176 -6.68 -9.61 -10.05
N VAL A 177 -6.02 -10.74 -10.32
CA VAL A 177 -6.63 -11.79 -11.17
C VAL A 177 -7.80 -12.46 -10.46
N VAL A 178 -7.69 -12.78 -9.16
CA VAL A 178 -8.81 -13.33 -8.39
C VAL A 178 -9.97 -12.35 -8.35
N TRP A 179 -9.69 -11.07 -8.04
CA TRP A 179 -10.68 -10.02 -8.04
C TRP A 179 -11.36 -9.86 -9.41
N LEU A 180 -10.59 -9.90 -10.50
CA LEU A 180 -11.11 -9.79 -11.86
C LEU A 180 -12.03 -10.97 -12.21
N VAL A 181 -11.63 -12.20 -11.86
CA VAL A 181 -12.47 -13.39 -12.07
C VAL A 181 -13.78 -13.27 -11.30
N VAL A 182 -13.74 -12.87 -10.03
CA VAL A 182 -14.95 -12.65 -9.22
C VAL A 182 -15.85 -11.58 -9.87
N THR A 183 -15.26 -10.46 -10.28
CA THR A 183 -15.99 -9.33 -10.88
C THR A 183 -16.66 -9.72 -12.19
N LEU A 184 -15.91 -10.31 -13.13
CA LEU A 184 -16.43 -10.65 -14.45
C LEU A 184 -17.42 -11.83 -14.42
N THR A 185 -17.29 -12.75 -13.46
CA THR A 185 -18.25 -13.85 -13.30
C THR A 185 -19.53 -13.41 -12.61
N ARG A 186 -19.46 -12.45 -11.66
CA ARG A 186 -20.64 -11.90 -10.97
C ARG A 186 -21.43 -10.91 -11.82
N GLY A 187 -20.73 -10.06 -12.58
CA GLY A 187 -21.33 -8.89 -13.24
C GLY A 187 -22.57 -9.17 -14.09
N PRO A 188 -22.56 -10.17 -15.00
CA PRO A 188 -23.73 -10.49 -15.83
C PRO A 188 -24.98 -10.95 -15.07
N PHE A 189 -24.85 -11.29 -13.79
CA PHE A 189 -25.94 -11.84 -12.97
C PHE A 189 -26.37 -10.91 -11.85
N THR A 190 -25.83 -9.68 -11.78
CA THR A 190 -26.13 -8.73 -10.72
C THR A 190 -26.46 -7.37 -11.32
N GLY A 191 -27.64 -6.81 -11.03
CA GLY A 191 -27.99 -5.46 -11.44
C GLY A 191 -27.56 -4.37 -10.45
N ASP A 192 -27.65 -3.12 -10.87
CA ASP A 192 -27.30 -1.94 -10.10
C ASP A 192 -28.53 -1.08 -9.80
N GLN A 193 -28.99 -1.07 -8.54
CA GLN A 193 -30.12 -0.23 -8.13
C GLN A 193 -29.83 1.29 -8.18
N ALA A 194 -28.56 1.71 -8.12
CA ALA A 194 -28.22 3.13 -8.10
C ALA A 194 -28.25 3.76 -9.50
N SER A 195 -27.95 2.97 -10.53
CA SER A 195 -27.97 3.41 -11.94
C SER A 195 -29.13 2.81 -12.75
N ASP A 196 -29.92 1.90 -12.15
CA ASP A 196 -30.95 1.09 -12.80
C ASP A 196 -30.40 0.20 -13.93
N ALA A 197 -29.11 -0.15 -13.86
CA ALA A 197 -28.46 -1.01 -14.84
C ALA A 197 -28.76 -2.49 -14.59
N VAL A 198 -28.89 -3.25 -15.68
CA VAL A 198 -29.16 -4.70 -15.64
C VAL A 198 -27.96 -5.49 -15.14
N HIS A 199 -26.74 -4.99 -15.40
CA HIS A 199 -25.49 -5.58 -14.97
C HIS A 199 -24.70 -4.59 -14.11
N TYR A 200 -23.89 -5.10 -13.19
CA TYR A 200 -23.04 -4.30 -12.31
C TYR A 200 -21.58 -4.72 -12.47
N TYR A 201 -20.78 -3.74 -12.85
CA TYR A 201 -19.33 -3.80 -12.79
C TYR A 201 -18.81 -2.60 -11.99
N PRO A 202 -17.79 -2.77 -11.15
CA PRO A 202 -17.24 -1.67 -10.35
C PRO A 202 -16.60 -0.58 -11.22
N TYR A 203 -16.25 -0.90 -12.47
CA TYR A 203 -15.67 0.05 -13.41
C TYR A 203 -16.32 -0.08 -14.79
N GLY A 204 -16.66 1.05 -15.41
CA GLY A 204 -17.26 1.06 -16.75
C GLY A 204 -16.38 0.38 -17.81
N PHE A 205 -15.05 0.49 -17.71
CA PHE A 205 -14.13 -0.21 -18.63
C PHE A 205 -14.15 -1.75 -18.50
N LEU A 206 -14.74 -2.29 -17.44
CA LEU A 206 -15.02 -3.72 -17.28
C LEU A 206 -16.43 -4.12 -17.74
N ASP A 207 -17.29 -3.14 -17.97
CA ASP A 207 -18.65 -3.35 -18.42
C ASP A 207 -18.68 -3.47 -19.96
N PRO A 208 -19.04 -4.65 -20.52
CA PRO A 208 -19.17 -4.83 -21.95
C PRO A 208 -20.31 -3.97 -22.54
N ASP A 209 -21.35 -3.63 -21.77
CA ASP A 209 -22.52 -2.91 -22.28
C ASP A 209 -22.20 -1.43 -22.54
N THR A 210 -21.24 -0.88 -21.81
CA THR A 210 -20.75 0.51 -22.01
C THR A 210 -19.61 0.59 -23.04
N SER A 211 -19.12 -0.54 -23.52
CA SER A 211 -17.94 -0.64 -24.36
C SER A 211 -18.28 -0.87 -25.84
N ARG A 212 -17.66 -0.10 -26.75
CA ARG A 212 -17.91 -0.18 -28.21
C ARG A 212 -17.82 -1.60 -28.80
N TYR A 213 -16.89 -2.42 -28.31
CA TYR A 213 -16.67 -3.79 -28.80
C TYR A 213 -16.97 -4.85 -27.73
N GLY A 214 -17.78 -4.52 -26.72
CA GLY A 214 -18.14 -5.44 -25.64
C GLY A 214 -16.92 -6.03 -24.93
N TYR A 215 -16.94 -7.35 -24.72
CA TYR A 215 -15.85 -8.08 -24.06
C TYR A 215 -14.48 -7.96 -24.74
N ALA A 216 -14.41 -7.62 -26.03
CA ALA A 216 -13.13 -7.37 -26.70
C ALA A 216 -12.45 -6.10 -26.15
N SER A 217 -13.23 -5.05 -25.86
CA SER A 217 -12.73 -3.84 -25.19
C SER A 217 -12.28 -4.15 -23.76
N VAL A 218 -13.08 -4.91 -23.01
CA VAL A 218 -12.73 -5.35 -21.65
C VAL A 218 -11.41 -6.11 -21.64
N ALA A 219 -11.24 -7.06 -22.56
CA ALA A 219 -10.00 -7.82 -22.70
C ALA A 219 -8.79 -6.92 -22.99
N ALA A 220 -8.95 -5.89 -23.83
CA ALA A 220 -7.87 -4.93 -24.11
C ALA A 220 -7.46 -4.14 -22.86
N TYR A 221 -8.41 -3.66 -22.06
CA TYR A 221 -8.12 -2.98 -20.80
C TYR A 221 -7.40 -3.90 -19.80
N VAL A 222 -7.90 -5.14 -19.64
CA VAL A 222 -7.29 -6.13 -18.76
C VAL A 222 -5.85 -6.42 -19.18
N LEU A 223 -5.58 -6.61 -20.46
CA LEU A 223 -4.21 -6.84 -20.97
C LEU A 223 -3.29 -5.64 -20.72
N ALA A 224 -3.79 -4.42 -20.92
CA ALA A 224 -3.02 -3.20 -20.63
C ALA A 224 -2.67 -3.07 -19.14
N LEU A 225 -3.62 -3.34 -18.24
CA LEU A 225 -3.41 -3.31 -16.80
C LEU A 225 -2.46 -4.42 -16.32
N LEU A 226 -2.57 -5.64 -16.87
CA LEU A 226 -1.64 -6.73 -16.58
C LEU A 226 -0.21 -6.43 -17.07
N LEU A 227 -0.08 -5.78 -18.22
CA LEU A 227 1.22 -5.30 -18.72
C LEU A 227 1.80 -4.25 -17.77
N PHE A 228 1.00 -3.26 -17.37
CA PHE A 228 1.42 -2.23 -16.41
C PHE A 228 1.84 -2.83 -15.07
N LEU A 229 1.06 -3.77 -14.53
CA LEU A 229 1.37 -4.51 -13.31
C LEU A 229 2.70 -5.24 -13.44
N THR A 230 2.93 -5.91 -14.57
CA THR A 230 4.17 -6.66 -14.84
C THR A 230 5.37 -5.72 -14.84
N VAL A 231 5.30 -4.61 -15.60
CA VAL A 231 6.39 -3.62 -15.70
C VAL A 231 6.69 -3.01 -14.33
N THR A 232 5.65 -2.58 -13.60
CA THR A 232 5.78 -1.97 -12.27
C THR A 232 6.37 -2.96 -11.27
N THR A 233 5.92 -4.22 -11.29
CA THR A 233 6.48 -5.28 -10.43
C THR A 233 7.98 -5.47 -10.68
N LEU A 234 8.38 -5.56 -11.95
CA LEU A 234 9.79 -5.73 -12.32
C LEU A 234 10.63 -4.50 -11.92
N ALA A 235 10.11 -3.30 -12.13
CA ALA A 235 10.77 -2.05 -11.75
C ALA A 235 10.98 -1.94 -10.23
N LEU A 236 9.94 -2.22 -9.43
CA LEU A 236 10.03 -2.19 -7.97
C LEU A 236 10.87 -3.35 -7.41
N CYS A 237 10.85 -4.52 -8.04
CA CYS A 237 11.79 -5.59 -7.73
C CYS A 237 13.24 -5.15 -7.99
N TRP A 238 13.48 -4.48 -9.12
CA TRP A 238 14.80 -3.95 -9.47
C TRP A 238 15.28 -2.94 -8.44
N SER A 239 14.40 -2.06 -7.94
CA SER A 239 14.76 -1.04 -6.94
C SER A 239 15.27 -1.62 -5.60
N THR A 240 14.95 -2.89 -5.29
CA THR A 240 15.54 -3.59 -4.13
C THR A 240 17.05 -3.77 -4.22
N ARG A 241 17.63 -3.62 -5.42
CA ARG A 241 19.07 -3.73 -5.71
C ARG A 241 19.83 -2.43 -5.52
N LEU A 242 19.13 -1.30 -5.51
CA LEU A 242 19.72 0.04 -5.49
C LEU A 242 20.13 0.50 -4.07
N ARG A 243 20.20 -0.41 -3.09
CA ARG A 243 20.49 -0.03 -1.71
C ARG A 243 21.91 0.53 -1.57
N TRP A 244 21.97 1.77 -1.10
CA TRP A 244 23.16 2.33 -0.45
C TRP A 244 23.41 1.59 0.86
N HIS A 245 24.57 0.95 0.98
CA HIS A 245 25.15 0.65 2.29
C HIS A 245 25.96 1.87 2.72
N PRO A 246 25.57 2.62 3.77
CA PRO A 246 26.55 3.45 4.47
C PRO A 246 27.64 2.49 4.93
N ARG A 247 28.82 2.55 4.30
CA ARG A 247 29.97 1.77 4.75
C ARG A 247 30.16 2.12 6.22
N PRO A 248 30.29 1.13 7.13
CA PRO A 248 30.76 1.43 8.47
C PRO A 248 32.06 2.21 8.28
N SER A 249 32.13 3.44 8.78
CA SER A 249 33.41 4.13 8.88
C SER A 249 34.29 3.20 9.70
N THR A 250 35.26 2.56 9.04
CA THR A 250 36.31 1.85 9.74
C THR A 250 37.01 2.90 10.59
N SER A 251 36.62 2.99 11.86
CA SER A 251 37.43 3.69 12.84
C SER A 251 38.71 2.88 12.93
N ARG A 252 39.68 3.28 12.11
CA ARG A 252 41.06 2.84 12.21
C ARG A 252 41.46 3.16 13.65
N ARG A 253 41.60 2.14 14.50
CA ARG A 253 42.16 2.33 15.83
C ARG A 253 43.56 2.94 15.63
N PRO A 254 43.84 4.14 16.14
CA PRO A 254 45.22 4.61 16.22
C PRO A 254 45.88 3.79 17.33
N GLY A 255 46.74 2.84 16.99
CA GLY A 255 47.42 2.03 18.00
C GLY A 255 48.28 0.88 17.48
N ASP A 256 48.00 0.31 16.32
CA ASP A 256 48.87 -0.73 15.73
C ASP A 256 50.00 -0.07 14.94
N GLY A 257 50.89 0.59 15.69
CA GLY A 257 52.18 1.09 15.24
C GLY A 257 53.26 0.49 16.13
N VAL A 258 53.69 -0.71 15.78
CA VAL A 258 54.89 -1.34 16.30
C VAL A 258 56.11 -0.54 15.82
N HIS A 259 56.91 -0.06 16.75
CA HIS A 259 58.33 0.25 16.60
C HIS A 259 58.99 -0.57 17.72
N GLU A 260 59.60 -1.72 17.46
CA GLU A 260 61.03 -1.88 17.06
C GLU A 260 61.97 -0.88 17.72
#